data_AF-A0A0X3T6I3-F1
#
_entry.id   AF-A0A0X3T6I3-F1
#
_cell.length_a   1.000
_cell.length_b   1.000
_cell.length_c   1.000
_cell.angle_alpha   90.00
_cell.angle_beta   90.00
_cell.angle_gamma   90.00
#
_symmetry.space_group_name_H-M   'P 1'
#
loop_
_entity.id
_entity.type
_entity.pdbx_description
1 polymer ?
#
loop_
_entity_poly.entity_id
_entity_poly.type
_entity_poly.pdbx_seq_one_letter_code
_entity_poly.pdbx_strand_id
1 'polypeptide(L)'
;MRTLSQRLVQTSALILLMSAWPLIAISATSPHTKETQDVEQLEGPMYNPFVERYVMDELRQLRVDMNDMHVQLTKEVVNRELTATSRAVGYATDTVTYFFYLIAGISSVLLLVGWSSIRDIKVKVHDLADTKVNKVIATYEERLKKLEEELQRKSRGITSAQKRLSQHQDIHSLWLKAGQEQILSNRMTIYDQILELDPANVEAMTYKADAALEMNEPQWAINLCNQALRMDPENKHAFYQLAGAYAQLDKSADAIEYLKVALEGTEGYKDQVKNDPVFSELRDNPEFQQLIADDMDDTSEKKPS
;
A
#
# COMPACT_ATOMS: atom_id res chain seq x y z
N MET A 1 20.17 20.13 55.49
CA MET A 1 19.59 21.31 54.80
C MET A 1 18.13 21.43 55.25
N ARG A 2 17.80 21.85 56.47
CA ARG A 2 17.95 23.18 57.11
C ARG A 2 17.25 24.33 56.37
N THR A 3 15.92 24.27 56.20
CA THR A 3 15.04 25.46 56.01
C THR A 3 13.53 25.19 56.17
N LEU A 4 13.05 23.94 56.25
CA LEU A 4 11.61 23.65 56.27
C LEU A 4 10.98 23.45 57.66
N SER A 5 11.75 23.21 58.74
CA SER A 5 11.20 23.06 60.10
C SER A 5 11.13 24.37 60.91
N GLN A 6 11.68 25.48 60.40
CA GLN A 6 11.72 26.76 61.11
C GLN A 6 10.52 27.68 60.83
N ARG A 7 9.73 27.43 59.78
CA ARG A 7 8.55 28.25 59.46
C ARG A 7 7.25 27.76 60.09
N LEU A 8 7.20 26.52 60.58
CA LEU A 8 6.01 25.97 61.25
C LEU A 8 5.92 26.31 62.76
N VAL A 9 7.03 26.72 63.38
CA VAL A 9 7.07 27.08 64.81
C VAL A 9 6.79 28.56 65.04
N GLN A 10 6.86 29.40 64.00
CA GLN A 10 6.71 30.86 64.11
C GLN A 10 5.26 31.37 64.02
N THR A 11 4.28 30.56 63.59
CA THR A 11 2.87 30.98 63.50
C THR A 11 2.00 30.55 64.68
N SER A 12 2.48 29.63 65.53
CA SER A 12 1.78 29.24 66.77
C SER A 12 2.11 30.12 67.98
N ALA A 13 3.02 31.09 67.85
CA ALA A 13 3.54 31.90 68.94
C ALA A 13 3.01 33.35 69.00
N LEU A 14 1.95 33.70 68.25
CA LEU A 14 1.44 35.08 68.15
C LEU A 14 0.02 35.33 68.69
N ILE A 15 -0.61 34.36 69.38
CA ILE A 15 -1.93 34.57 70.03
C ILE A 15 -1.89 34.12 71.50
N LEU A 16 -0.80 34.43 72.19
CA LEU A 16 -0.63 34.10 73.61
C LEU A 16 0.15 35.20 74.33
N LEU A 17 -0.17 36.48 74.08
CA LEU A 17 0.39 37.61 74.83
C LEU A 17 -0.36 38.93 74.56
N MET A 18 -1.56 39.06 75.11
CA MET A 18 -2.11 40.34 75.61
C MET A 18 -3.00 40.00 76.81
N SER A 19 -2.37 39.86 77.98
CA SER A 19 -2.42 40.88 79.05
C SER A 19 -3.82 40.96 79.66
N ALA A 20 -4.13 40.17 80.68
CA ALA A 20 -3.74 40.46 82.06
C ALA A 20 -3.98 41.94 82.39
N TRP A 21 -5.23 42.26 82.72
CA TRP A 21 -5.55 43.45 83.50
C TRP A 21 -5.79 43.02 84.95
N PRO A 22 -5.22 43.74 85.92
CA PRO A 22 -5.29 43.40 87.33
C PRO A 22 -6.72 43.59 87.85
N LEU A 23 -7.15 42.70 88.75
CA LEU A 23 -8.19 43.00 89.72
C LEU A 23 -7.77 44.26 90.48
N ILE A 24 -8.34 45.41 90.11
CA ILE A 24 -8.33 46.58 90.97
C ILE A 24 -9.47 46.36 91.97
N ALA A 25 -9.10 45.85 93.14
CA ALA A 25 -9.90 45.97 94.34
C ALA A 25 -9.99 47.47 94.66
N ILE A 26 -11.08 48.11 94.27
CA ILE A 26 -11.44 49.44 94.76
C ILE A 26 -12.06 49.23 96.14
N SER A 27 -11.21 49.20 97.17
CA SER A 27 -11.60 49.56 98.53
C SER A 27 -11.46 51.08 98.66
N ALA A 28 -12.57 51.80 98.53
CA ALA A 28 -12.71 53.21 98.87
C ALA A 28 -14.17 53.60 98.63
N THR A 29 -14.90 54.36 99.42
CA THR A 29 -14.72 54.99 100.73
C THR A 29 -16.15 55.43 101.03
N SER A 30 -16.68 55.12 102.20
CA SER A 30 -17.97 55.62 102.65
C SER A 30 -17.94 57.16 102.60
N PRO A 31 -18.84 57.84 101.87
CA PRO A 31 -19.14 59.22 102.19
C PRO A 31 -20.09 59.17 103.38
N HIS A 32 -19.55 59.21 104.59
CA HIS A 32 -20.37 59.63 105.72
C HIS A 32 -20.85 61.07 105.47
N THR A 33 -22.03 61.38 106.03
CA THR A 33 -22.52 62.73 106.39
C THR A 33 -23.11 63.62 105.29
N LYS A 34 -24.39 63.35 104.99
CA LYS A 34 -25.57 64.26 104.94
C LYS A 34 -26.72 63.35 104.46
N GLU A 35 -27.59 62.77 105.27
CA GLU A 35 -28.26 63.17 106.50
C GLU A 35 -28.55 61.91 107.33
N THR A 36 -27.67 61.56 108.26
CA THR A 36 -28.00 60.67 109.38
C THR A 36 -27.71 61.45 110.64
N GLN A 37 -28.57 62.42 110.92
CA GLN A 37 -28.71 63.09 112.21
C GLN A 37 -30.21 63.07 112.53
N ASP A 38 -30.50 62.65 113.77
CA ASP A 38 -31.81 62.44 114.40
C ASP A 38 -32.55 61.13 114.05
N VAL A 39 -32.02 60.00 114.57
CA VAL A 39 -32.73 58.70 114.62
C VAL A 39 -32.95 58.20 116.06
N GLU A 40 -32.71 59.02 117.09
CA GLU A 40 -32.89 58.60 118.50
C GLU A 40 -34.05 59.27 119.23
N GLN A 41 -34.96 59.96 118.53
CA GLN A 41 -36.24 60.42 119.06
C GLN A 41 -37.37 60.17 118.04
N LEU A 42 -37.80 58.92 117.95
CA LEU A 42 -38.95 58.51 117.11
C LEU A 42 -40.09 58.03 118.00
N GLU A 43 -40.94 58.96 118.44
CA GLU A 43 -42.23 58.66 119.07
C GLU A 43 -43.27 58.32 117.98
N GLY A 44 -43.27 57.07 117.53
CA GLY A 44 -44.30 56.48 116.66
C GLY A 44 -43.80 55.92 115.33
N PRO A 45 -44.45 54.90 114.75
CA PRO A 45 -44.00 54.25 113.53
C PRO A 45 -44.01 55.22 112.34
N MET A 46 -42.87 55.36 111.67
CA MET A 46 -42.66 56.14 110.42
C MET A 46 -43.36 55.52 109.18
N TYR A 47 -44.52 54.89 109.37
CA TYR A 47 -45.36 54.36 108.29
C TYR A 47 -46.64 55.20 108.22
N ASN A 48 -46.66 56.15 107.29
CA ASN A 48 -47.83 56.95 106.95
C ASN A 48 -48.43 56.38 105.65
N PRO A 49 -49.76 56.17 105.52
CA PRO A 49 -50.37 55.53 104.32
C PRO A 49 -49.97 56.14 102.97
N PHE A 50 -49.53 57.40 102.94
CA PHE A 50 -49.03 58.07 101.74
C PHE A 50 -47.65 57.58 101.27
N VAL A 51 -46.74 57.25 102.20
CA VAL A 51 -45.39 56.79 101.86
C VAL A 51 -45.43 55.36 101.31
N GLU A 52 -46.28 54.50 101.88
CA GLU A 52 -46.50 53.15 101.38
C GLU A 52 -47.00 53.17 99.92
N ARG A 53 -47.99 54.02 99.62
CA ARG A 53 -48.51 54.17 98.25
C ARG A 53 -47.46 54.67 97.28
N TYR A 54 -46.68 55.69 97.66
CA TYR A 54 -45.61 56.22 96.81
C TYR A 54 -44.56 55.16 96.48
N VAL A 55 -44.09 54.40 97.49
CA VAL A 55 -43.13 53.32 97.28
C VAL A 55 -43.72 52.22 96.40
N MET A 56 -45.01 51.89 96.55
CA MET A 56 -45.69 50.91 95.69
C MET A 56 -45.83 51.39 94.24
N ASP A 57 -46.15 52.67 94.02
CA ASP A 57 -46.24 53.26 92.68
C ASP A 57 -44.85 53.32 92.01
N GLU A 58 -43.79 53.68 92.73
CA GLU A 58 -42.39 53.62 92.24
C GLU A 58 -41.94 52.18 91.94
N LEU A 59 -42.26 51.20 92.79
CA LEU A 59 -41.95 49.78 92.52
C LEU A 59 -42.72 49.23 91.32
N ARG A 60 -43.97 49.66 91.14
CA ARG A 60 -44.78 49.32 89.96
C ARG A 60 -44.17 49.94 88.71
N GLN A 61 -43.80 51.21 88.75
CA GLN A 61 -43.13 51.93 87.66
C GLN A 61 -41.80 51.25 87.30
N LEU A 62 -40.97 50.95 88.30
CA LEU A 62 -39.70 50.24 88.10
C LEU A 62 -39.91 48.87 87.46
N ARG A 63 -40.97 48.13 87.84
CA ARG A 63 -41.30 46.85 87.22
C ARG A 63 -41.72 47.01 85.76
N VAL A 64 -42.49 48.06 85.45
CA VAL A 64 -42.89 48.39 84.07
C VAL A 64 -41.66 48.75 83.24
N ASP A 65 -40.80 49.64 83.75
CA ASP A 65 -39.57 50.06 83.10
C ASP A 65 -38.60 48.89 82.90
N MET A 66 -38.45 48.01 83.89
CA MET A 66 -37.66 46.78 83.78
C MET A 66 -38.21 45.86 82.68
N ASN A 67 -39.54 45.67 82.63
CA ASN A 67 -40.17 44.83 81.62
C ASN A 67 -39.98 45.42 80.20
N ASP A 68 -40.16 46.73 80.05
CA ASP A 68 -39.96 47.42 78.77
C ASP A 68 -38.49 47.34 78.33
N MET A 69 -37.55 47.49 79.25
CA MET A 69 -36.12 47.28 78.99
C MET A 69 -35.83 45.83 78.57
N HIS A 70 -36.41 44.84 79.23
CA HIS A 70 -36.28 43.42 78.84
C HIS A 70 -36.80 43.18 77.41
N VAL A 71 -37.95 43.77 77.06
CA VAL A 71 -38.52 43.66 75.71
C VAL A 71 -37.61 44.32 74.67
N GLN A 72 -37.08 45.52 74.95
CA GLN A 72 -36.16 46.21 74.04
C GLN A 72 -34.85 45.45 73.84
N LEU A 73 -34.22 44.99 74.92
CA LEU A 73 -32.99 44.20 74.85
C LEU A 73 -33.22 42.88 74.10
N THR A 74 -34.34 42.21 74.34
CA THR A 74 -34.69 40.98 73.62
C THR A 74 -34.85 41.26 72.12
N LYS A 75 -35.56 42.34 71.75
CA LYS A 75 -35.70 42.75 70.34
C LYS A 75 -34.35 43.05 69.69
N GLU A 76 -33.48 43.80 70.37
CA GLU A 76 -32.17 44.19 69.83
C GLU A 76 -31.23 42.98 69.66
N VAL A 77 -31.20 42.07 70.63
CA VAL A 77 -30.43 40.82 70.55
C VAL A 77 -30.93 39.95 69.40
N VAL A 78 -32.25 39.74 69.30
CA VAL A 78 -32.86 38.96 68.21
C VAL A 78 -32.58 39.61 66.85
N ASN A 79 -32.70 40.93 66.73
CA ASN A 79 -32.40 41.63 65.49
C ASN A 79 -30.92 41.50 65.10
N ARG A 80 -30.00 41.58 66.06
CA ARG A 80 -28.57 41.38 65.81
C ARG A 80 -28.26 39.94 65.38
N GLU A 81 -28.86 38.95 66.03
CA GLU A 81 -28.71 37.54 65.65
C GLU A 81 -29.31 37.26 64.26
N LEU A 82 -30.49 37.78 63.96
CA LEU A 82 -31.10 37.68 62.64
C LEU A 82 -30.23 38.34 61.57
N THR A 83 -29.66 39.51 61.85
CA THR A 83 -28.77 40.22 60.91
C THR A 83 -27.46 39.45 60.69
N ALA A 84 -26.85 38.92 61.75
CA ALA A 84 -25.65 38.10 61.63
C ALA A 84 -25.91 36.81 60.86
N THR A 85 -27.03 36.13 61.16
CA THR A 85 -27.46 34.91 60.47
C THR A 85 -27.80 35.18 59.01
N SER A 86 -28.51 36.27 58.72
CA SER A 86 -28.82 36.68 57.34
C SER A 86 -27.56 36.98 56.53
N ARG A 87 -26.55 37.64 57.11
CA ARG A 87 -25.25 37.83 56.44
C ARG A 87 -24.54 36.51 56.18
N ALA A 88 -24.52 35.59 57.16
CA ALA A 88 -23.92 34.27 57.00
C ALA A 88 -24.61 33.45 55.88
N VAL A 89 -25.95 33.47 55.84
CA VAL A 89 -26.75 32.83 54.78
C VAL A 89 -26.50 33.51 53.43
N GLY A 90 -26.36 34.84 53.38
CA GLY A 90 -25.98 35.58 52.18
C GLY A 90 -24.63 35.12 51.64
N TYR A 91 -23.58 35.09 52.48
CA TYR A 91 -22.26 34.60 52.06
C TYR A 91 -22.28 33.14 51.59
N ALA A 92 -23.04 32.26 52.26
CA ALA A 92 -23.20 30.88 51.82
C ALA A 92 -23.90 30.78 50.46
N THR A 93 -24.93 31.58 50.24
CA THR A 93 -25.68 31.59 48.97
C THR A 93 -24.83 32.17 47.84
N ASP A 94 -24.12 33.27 48.07
CA ASP A 94 -23.25 33.91 47.08
C ASP A 94 -22.08 32.99 46.70
N THR A 95 -21.42 32.36 47.68
CA THR A 95 -20.32 31.42 47.40
C THR A 95 -20.79 30.24 46.56
N VAL A 96 -21.92 29.61 46.92
CA VAL A 96 -22.52 28.54 46.13
C VAL A 96 -22.85 29.01 44.71
N THR A 97 -23.40 30.21 44.57
CA THR A 97 -23.73 30.81 43.26
C THR A 97 -22.48 31.05 42.41
N TYR A 98 -21.40 31.58 42.99
CA TYR A 98 -20.12 31.76 42.30
C TYR A 98 -19.46 30.43 41.91
N PHE A 99 -19.56 29.39 42.74
CA PHE A 99 -19.10 28.05 42.36
C PHE A 99 -19.87 27.52 41.16
N PHE A 100 -21.19 27.69 41.11
CA PHE A 100 -21.99 27.33 39.95
C PHE A 100 -21.58 28.11 38.70
N TYR A 101 -21.32 29.42 38.80
CA TYR A 101 -20.82 30.20 37.67
C TYR A 101 -19.42 29.78 37.21
N LEU A 102 -18.53 29.42 38.14
CA LEU A 102 -17.19 28.94 37.82
C LEU A 102 -17.25 27.59 37.09
N ILE A 103 -18.06 26.65 37.58
CA ILE A 103 -18.28 25.36 36.92
C ILE A 103 -18.90 25.59 35.54
N ALA A 104 -19.93 26.43 35.44
CA ALA A 104 -20.58 26.75 34.16
C ALA A 104 -19.59 27.37 33.16
N GLY A 105 -18.74 28.30 33.61
CA GLY A 105 -17.69 28.91 32.79
C GLY A 105 -16.68 27.88 32.28
N ILE A 106 -16.16 27.03 33.17
CA ILE A 106 -15.21 25.96 32.80
C ILE A 106 -15.86 24.94 31.86
N SER A 107 -17.10 24.53 32.12
CA SER A 107 -17.87 23.62 31.26
C SER A 107 -18.11 24.22 29.88
N SER A 108 -18.42 25.52 29.80
CA SER A 108 -18.59 26.23 28.52
C SER A 108 -17.29 26.22 27.71
N VAL A 109 -16.16 26.54 28.34
CA VAL A 109 -14.84 26.51 27.69
C VAL A 109 -14.46 25.10 27.25
N LEU A 110 -14.67 24.09 28.09
CA LEU A 110 -14.40 22.68 27.75
C LEU A 110 -15.25 22.19 26.58
N LEU A 111 -16.51 22.60 26.49
CA LEU A 111 -17.38 22.25 25.36
C LEU A 111 -16.90 22.89 24.05
N LEU A 112 -16.51 24.16 24.07
CA LEU A 112 -15.98 24.85 22.89
C LEU A 112 -14.68 24.20 22.40
N VAL A 113 -13.74 23.95 23.31
CA VAL A 113 -12.46 23.29 22.99
C VAL A 113 -12.70 21.85 22.53
N GLY A 114 -13.52 21.09 23.24
CA GLY A 114 -13.85 19.70 22.91
C GLY A 114 -14.52 19.56 21.54
N TRP A 115 -15.46 20.46 21.21
CA TRP A 115 -16.12 20.46 19.91
C TRP A 115 -15.16 20.76 18.76
N SER A 116 -14.25 21.73 18.91
CA SER A 116 -13.22 22.02 17.91
C SER A 116 -12.27 20.84 17.70
N SER A 117 -11.80 20.22 18.78
CA SER A 117 -10.90 19.07 18.72
C SER A 117 -11.55 17.84 18.07
N ILE A 118 -12.82 17.54 18.37
CA ILE A 118 -13.54 16.41 17.76
C ILE A 118 -13.75 16.64 16.27
N ARG A 119 -14.08 17.88 15.87
CA ARG A 119 -14.21 18.25 14.47
C ARG A 119 -12.88 18.08 13.74
N ASP A 120 -11.78 18.57 14.32
CA ASP A 120 -10.45 18.48 13.73
C ASP A 120 -9.97 17.03 13.59
N ILE A 121 -10.22 16.19 14.61
CA ILE A 121 -9.92 14.76 14.55
C ILE A 121 -10.73 14.09 13.44
N LYS A 122 -12.05 14.36 13.35
CA LYS A 122 -12.90 13.79 12.30
C LYS A 122 -12.41 14.15 10.90
N VAL A 123 -12.05 15.42 10.68
CA VAL A 123 -11.53 15.89 9.40
C VAL A 123 -10.19 15.23 9.07
N LYS A 124 -9.23 15.20 10.01
CA LYS A 124 -7.92 14.57 9.81
C LYS A 124 -8.01 13.07 9.57
N VAL A 125 -8.89 12.36 10.28
CA VAL A 125 -9.08 10.92 10.10
C VAL A 125 -9.64 10.63 8.73
N HIS A 126 -10.60 11.42 8.24
CA HIS A 126 -11.16 11.25 6.90
C HIS A 126 -10.10 11.49 5.82
N ASP A 127 -9.37 12.61 5.90
CA ASP A 127 -8.31 12.96 4.95
C ASP A 127 -7.16 11.93 4.93
N LEU A 128 -6.73 11.46 6.11
CA LEU A 128 -5.69 10.44 6.22
C LEU A 128 -6.17 9.05 5.75
N ALA A 129 -7.45 8.73 5.95
CA ALA A 129 -8.03 7.50 5.42
C ALA A 129 -8.11 7.57 3.89
N ASP A 130 -8.64 8.67 3.33
CA ASP A 130 -8.79 8.86 1.89
C ASP A 130 -7.43 8.83 1.19
N THR A 131 -6.43 9.54 1.72
CA THR A 131 -5.07 9.52 1.16
C THR A 131 -4.43 8.13 1.19
N LYS A 132 -4.59 7.37 2.30
CA LYS A 132 -4.09 6.00 2.38
C LYS A 132 -4.83 5.07 1.43
N VAL A 133 -6.15 5.17 1.34
CA VAL A 133 -6.98 4.38 0.43
C VAL A 133 -6.59 4.66 -1.01
N ASN A 134 -6.49 5.94 -1.40
CA ASN A 134 -6.08 6.34 -2.75
C ASN A 134 -4.67 5.86 -3.08
N LYS A 135 -3.73 5.95 -2.13
CA LYS A 135 -2.38 5.41 -2.31
C LYS A 135 -2.40 3.90 -2.56
N VAL A 136 -3.20 3.17 -1.80
CA VAL A 136 -3.34 1.71 -1.97
C VAL A 136 -3.96 1.41 -3.34
N ILE A 137 -5.06 2.07 -3.71
CA ILE A 137 -5.70 1.93 -5.02
C ILE A 137 -4.69 2.17 -6.15
N ALA A 138 -3.95 3.28 -6.11
CA ALA A 138 -2.93 3.60 -7.11
C ALA A 138 -1.84 2.51 -7.20
N THR A 139 -1.37 1.97 -6.07
CA THR A 139 -0.39 0.87 -6.10
C THR A 139 -0.97 -0.43 -6.67
N TYR A 140 -2.25 -0.71 -6.45
CA TYR A 140 -2.92 -1.88 -7.02
C TYR A 140 -3.21 -1.70 -8.50
N GLU A 141 -3.63 -0.51 -8.94
CA GLU A 141 -3.79 -0.17 -10.36
C GLU A 141 -2.47 -0.34 -11.13
N GLU A 142 -1.35 0.16 -10.57
CA GLU A 142 -0.04 0.01 -11.21
C GLU A 142 0.39 -1.46 -11.32
N ARG A 143 0.20 -2.24 -10.25
CA ARG A 143 0.52 -3.68 -10.24
C ARG A 143 -0.37 -4.45 -11.21
N LEU A 144 -1.66 -4.14 -11.25
CA LEU A 144 -2.61 -4.77 -12.15
C LEU A 144 -2.25 -4.47 -13.60
N LYS A 145 -1.91 -3.22 -13.92
CA LYS A 145 -1.46 -2.81 -15.25
C LYS A 145 -0.21 -3.58 -15.68
N LYS A 146 0.80 -3.70 -14.80
CA LYS A 146 2.02 -4.49 -15.09
C LYS A 146 1.68 -5.96 -15.35
N LEU A 147 0.80 -6.54 -14.53
CA LEU A 147 0.37 -7.92 -14.70
C LEU A 147 -0.38 -8.12 -16.03
N GLU A 148 -1.24 -7.18 -16.40
CA GLU A 148 -1.96 -7.19 -17.68
C GLU A 148 -0.98 -7.11 -18.86
N GLU A 149 0.00 -6.20 -18.81
CA GLU A 149 1.04 -6.07 -19.85
C GLU A 149 1.85 -7.37 -19.99
N GLU A 150 2.26 -7.99 -18.89
CA GLU A 150 2.98 -9.27 -18.89
C GLU A 150 2.13 -10.41 -19.45
N LEU A 151 0.86 -10.51 -19.05
CA LEU A 151 -0.07 -11.52 -19.54
C LEU A 151 -0.34 -11.34 -21.03
N GLN A 152 -0.56 -10.11 -21.50
CA GLN A 152 -0.73 -9.82 -22.92
C GLN A 152 0.53 -10.18 -23.72
N ARG A 153 1.72 -9.82 -23.23
CA ARG A 153 2.99 -10.18 -23.88
C ARG A 153 3.14 -11.70 -23.97
N LYS A 154 2.88 -12.41 -22.88
CA LYS A 154 2.97 -13.88 -22.83
C LYS A 154 1.93 -14.55 -23.72
N SER A 155 0.69 -14.05 -23.72
CA SER A 155 -0.39 -14.51 -24.60
C SER A 155 0.00 -14.36 -26.07
N ARG A 156 0.46 -13.17 -26.50
CA ARG A 156 0.95 -12.95 -27.87
C ARG A 156 2.11 -13.88 -28.21
N GLY A 157 3.04 -14.09 -27.28
CA GLY A 157 4.15 -15.03 -27.42
C GLY A 157 3.65 -16.46 -27.68
N ILE A 158 2.72 -16.95 -26.87
CA ILE A 158 2.12 -18.29 -27.02
C ILE A 158 1.37 -18.40 -28.35
N THR A 159 0.55 -17.41 -28.72
CA THR A 159 -0.18 -17.43 -29.99
C THR A 159 0.78 -17.47 -31.19
N SER A 160 1.86 -16.68 -31.15
CA SER A 160 2.88 -16.69 -32.22
C SER A 160 3.64 -18.02 -32.29
N ALA A 161 3.94 -18.63 -31.14
CA ALA A 161 4.58 -19.95 -31.08
C ALA A 161 3.65 -21.05 -31.59
N GLN A 162 2.37 -21.01 -31.20
CA GLN A 162 1.35 -21.93 -31.68
C GLN A 162 1.15 -21.80 -33.20
N LYS A 163 1.14 -20.58 -33.74
CA LYS A 163 1.06 -20.35 -35.19
C LYS A 163 2.26 -20.98 -35.92
N ARG A 164 3.49 -20.74 -35.42
CA ARG A 164 4.70 -21.34 -36.00
C ARG A 164 4.69 -22.86 -35.91
N LEU A 165 4.24 -23.42 -34.79
CA LEU A 165 4.12 -24.86 -34.61
C LEU A 165 3.10 -25.47 -35.58
N SER A 166 1.94 -24.84 -35.73
CA SER A 166 0.92 -25.25 -36.70
C SER A 166 1.50 -25.24 -38.12
N GLN A 167 2.15 -24.15 -38.52
CA GLN A 167 2.77 -24.05 -39.86
C GLN A 167 3.81 -25.15 -40.09
N HIS A 168 4.69 -25.41 -39.13
CA HIS A 168 5.67 -26.49 -39.24
C HIS A 168 5.00 -27.87 -39.33
N GLN A 169 3.95 -28.11 -38.53
CA GLN A 169 3.20 -29.35 -38.57
C GLN A 169 2.46 -29.53 -39.91
N ASP A 170 1.91 -28.46 -40.45
CA ASP A 170 1.25 -28.46 -41.76
C ASP A 170 2.26 -28.78 -42.87
N ILE A 171 3.40 -28.08 -42.90
CA ILE A 171 4.50 -28.35 -43.86
C ILE A 171 4.98 -29.80 -43.73
N HIS A 172 5.20 -30.29 -42.51
CA HIS A 172 5.63 -31.68 -42.29
C HIS A 172 4.59 -32.69 -42.79
N SER A 173 3.30 -32.43 -42.57
CA SER A 173 2.22 -33.30 -43.08
C SER A 173 2.17 -33.33 -44.61
N LEU A 174 2.43 -32.18 -45.25
CA LEU A 174 2.54 -32.07 -46.71
C LEU A 174 3.75 -32.84 -47.24
N TRP A 175 4.90 -32.79 -46.55
CA TRP A 175 6.07 -33.60 -46.89
C TRP A 175 5.79 -35.09 -46.86
N LEU A 176 5.14 -35.57 -45.79
CA LEU A 176 4.75 -36.98 -45.68
C LEU A 176 3.81 -37.38 -46.80
N LYS A 177 2.88 -36.49 -47.18
CA LYS A 177 1.99 -36.72 -48.31
C LYS A 177 2.75 -36.78 -49.64
N ALA A 178 3.63 -35.82 -49.90
CA ALA A 178 4.43 -35.77 -51.12
C ALA A 178 5.26 -37.05 -51.34
N GLY A 179 5.85 -37.59 -50.27
CA GLY A 179 6.61 -38.84 -50.32
C GLY A 179 5.77 -40.10 -50.55
N GLN A 180 4.47 -40.09 -50.21
CA GLN A 180 3.55 -41.21 -50.47
C GLN A 180 2.89 -41.14 -51.84
N GLU A 181 2.83 -39.95 -52.44
CA GLU A 181 2.17 -39.74 -53.73
C GLU A 181 3.01 -40.29 -54.87
N GLN A 182 2.38 -41.18 -55.64
CA GLN A 182 2.97 -41.84 -56.81
C GLN A 182 2.79 -41.01 -58.09
N ILE A 183 1.74 -40.17 -58.12
CA ILE A 183 1.43 -39.34 -59.28
C ILE A 183 2.25 -38.06 -59.18
N LEU A 184 3.18 -37.89 -60.12
CA LEU A 184 4.09 -36.75 -60.19
C LEU A 184 3.36 -35.39 -60.19
N SER A 185 2.22 -35.27 -60.88
CA SER A 185 1.45 -34.02 -60.94
C SER A 185 0.87 -33.61 -59.60
N ASN A 186 0.41 -34.60 -58.83
CA ASN A 186 -0.09 -34.36 -57.48
C ASN A 186 1.07 -34.00 -56.54
N ARG A 187 2.22 -34.68 -56.69
CA ARG A 187 3.43 -34.39 -55.92
C ARG A 187 3.90 -32.94 -56.12
N MET A 188 3.91 -32.46 -57.36
CA MET A 188 4.21 -31.05 -57.66
C MET A 188 3.24 -30.07 -57.01
N THR A 189 1.95 -30.38 -57.06
CA THR A 189 0.92 -29.55 -56.42
C THR A 189 1.11 -29.47 -54.91
N ILE A 190 1.58 -30.56 -54.28
CA ILE A 190 1.89 -30.57 -52.85
C ILE A 190 3.15 -29.75 -52.55
N TYR A 191 4.18 -29.82 -53.38
CA TYR A 191 5.34 -28.93 -53.24
C TYR A 191 4.97 -27.47 -53.42
N ASP A 192 4.04 -27.14 -54.32
CA ASP A 192 3.49 -25.79 -54.44
C ASP A 192 2.81 -25.34 -53.15
N GLN A 193 2.03 -26.20 -52.51
CA GLN A 193 1.43 -25.89 -51.20
C GLN A 193 2.48 -25.67 -50.11
N ILE A 194 3.59 -26.42 -50.12
CA ILE A 194 4.70 -26.20 -49.19
C ILE A 194 5.35 -24.84 -49.45
N LEU A 195 5.59 -24.49 -50.71
CA LEU A 195 6.20 -23.22 -51.10
C LEU A 195 5.27 -22.01 -50.89
N GLU A 196 3.95 -22.20 -50.88
CA GLU A 196 2.99 -21.17 -50.47
C GLU A 196 3.08 -20.86 -48.96
N LEU A 197 3.33 -21.88 -48.14
CA LEU A 197 3.50 -21.74 -46.69
C LEU A 197 4.89 -21.22 -46.31
N ASP A 198 5.92 -21.69 -47.02
CA ASP A 198 7.32 -21.31 -46.85
C ASP A 198 8.00 -21.11 -48.23
N PRO A 199 7.95 -19.88 -48.78
CA PRO A 199 8.55 -19.58 -50.08
C PRO A 199 10.08 -19.70 -50.12
N ALA A 200 10.72 -19.77 -48.95
CA ALA A 200 12.17 -19.88 -48.82
C ALA A 200 12.64 -21.34 -48.60
N ASN A 201 11.73 -22.31 -48.71
CA ASN A 201 12.04 -23.70 -48.49
C ASN A 201 12.85 -24.30 -49.65
N VAL A 202 14.19 -24.23 -49.53
CA VAL A 202 15.14 -24.72 -50.54
C VAL A 202 14.93 -26.20 -50.84
N GLU A 203 14.71 -27.02 -49.82
CA GLU A 203 14.46 -28.46 -49.99
C GLU A 203 13.25 -28.68 -50.92
N ALA A 204 12.10 -28.07 -50.61
CA ALA A 204 10.89 -28.20 -51.42
C ALA A 204 11.09 -27.76 -52.88
N MET A 205 11.90 -26.72 -53.14
CA MET A 205 12.26 -26.31 -54.50
C MET A 205 13.07 -27.38 -55.23
N THR A 206 14.05 -27.99 -54.57
CA THR A 206 14.89 -29.03 -55.20
C THR A 206 14.14 -30.34 -55.41
N TYR A 207 13.28 -30.76 -54.49
CA TYR A 207 12.42 -31.94 -54.67
C TYR A 207 11.31 -31.71 -55.70
N LYS A 208 10.86 -30.46 -55.88
CA LYS A 208 9.98 -30.09 -57.00
C LYS A 208 10.72 -30.17 -58.33
N ALA A 209 12.00 -29.76 -58.37
CA ALA A 209 12.83 -29.88 -59.56
C ALA A 209 13.05 -31.36 -59.95
N ASP A 210 13.29 -32.23 -58.97
CA ASP A 210 13.38 -33.68 -59.14
C ASP A 210 12.12 -34.25 -59.79
N ALA A 211 10.94 -33.91 -59.25
CA ALA A 211 9.67 -34.30 -59.84
C ALA A 211 9.49 -33.76 -61.28
N ALA A 212 10.05 -32.59 -61.60
CA ALA A 212 10.03 -32.03 -62.96
C ALA A 212 10.95 -32.77 -63.93
N LEU A 213 12.09 -33.30 -63.46
CA LEU A 213 12.95 -34.18 -64.25
C LEU A 213 12.28 -35.51 -64.55
N GLU A 214 11.63 -36.11 -63.56
CA GLU A 214 10.83 -37.34 -63.75
C GLU A 214 9.68 -37.14 -64.76
N MET A 215 9.16 -35.90 -64.89
CA MET A 215 8.18 -35.53 -65.91
C MET A 215 8.76 -35.16 -67.28
N ASN A 216 10.09 -35.23 -67.45
CA ASN A 216 10.78 -34.83 -68.68
C ASN A 216 10.65 -33.33 -68.99
N GLU A 217 10.67 -32.48 -67.94
CA GLU A 217 10.68 -31.00 -68.04
C GLU A 217 12.00 -30.38 -67.50
N PRO A 218 13.16 -30.68 -68.10
CA PRO A 218 14.47 -30.28 -67.56
C PRO A 218 14.70 -28.77 -67.49
N GLN A 219 14.11 -27.98 -68.39
CA GLN A 219 14.22 -26.52 -68.33
C GLN A 219 13.56 -25.92 -67.08
N TRP A 220 12.46 -26.52 -66.62
CA TRP A 220 11.78 -26.05 -65.43
C TRP A 220 12.54 -26.45 -64.16
N ALA A 221 13.08 -27.66 -64.13
CA ALA A 221 13.99 -28.12 -63.07
C ALA A 221 15.20 -27.18 -62.91
N ILE A 222 15.84 -26.76 -64.02
CA ILE A 222 16.95 -25.80 -63.98
C ILE A 222 16.54 -24.47 -63.35
N ASN A 223 15.36 -23.96 -63.70
CA ASN A 223 14.86 -22.70 -63.12
C ASN A 223 14.60 -22.83 -61.62
N LEU A 224 14.04 -23.95 -61.17
CA LEU A 224 13.79 -24.21 -59.75
C LEU A 224 15.10 -24.37 -58.96
N CYS A 225 16.07 -25.12 -59.50
CA CYS A 225 17.36 -25.30 -58.85
C CYS A 225 18.19 -24.01 -58.80
N ASN A 226 18.17 -23.20 -59.85
CA ASN A 226 18.81 -21.88 -59.83
C ASN A 226 18.18 -20.94 -58.80
N GLN A 227 16.87 -21.02 -58.58
CA GLN A 227 16.22 -20.27 -57.51
C GLN A 227 16.63 -20.79 -56.13
N ALA A 228 16.69 -22.12 -55.95
CA ALA A 228 17.17 -22.75 -54.73
C ALA A 228 18.62 -22.31 -54.41
N LEU A 229 19.52 -22.32 -55.38
CA LEU A 229 20.92 -21.88 -55.23
C LEU A 229 21.10 -20.39 -54.95
N ARG A 230 20.12 -19.54 -55.32
CA ARG A 230 20.14 -18.13 -54.91
C ARG A 230 19.88 -17.96 -53.41
N MET A 231 19.13 -18.89 -52.81
CA MET A 231 18.82 -18.87 -51.38
C MET A 231 19.88 -19.62 -50.57
N ASP A 232 20.33 -20.77 -51.07
CA ASP A 232 21.38 -21.60 -50.48
C ASP A 232 22.43 -21.97 -51.55
N PRO A 233 23.50 -21.17 -51.70
CA PRO A 233 24.52 -21.37 -52.72
C PRO A 233 25.33 -22.66 -52.58
N GLU A 234 25.32 -23.30 -51.40
CA GLU A 234 26.09 -24.53 -51.13
C GLU A 234 25.20 -25.79 -51.16
N ASN A 235 23.96 -25.66 -51.65
CA ASN A 235 23.03 -26.77 -51.68
C ASN A 235 23.45 -27.86 -52.67
N LYS A 236 24.08 -28.93 -52.15
CA LYS A 236 24.54 -30.07 -52.95
C LYS A 236 23.43 -30.77 -53.72
N HIS A 237 22.22 -30.85 -53.12
CA HIS A 237 21.08 -31.49 -53.78
C HIS A 237 20.61 -30.67 -54.99
N ALA A 238 20.60 -29.33 -54.91
CA ALA A 238 20.31 -28.48 -56.05
C ALA A 238 21.32 -28.65 -57.19
N PHE A 239 22.62 -28.79 -56.89
CA PHE A 239 23.64 -29.08 -57.90
C PHE A 239 23.47 -30.47 -58.53
N TYR A 240 23.08 -31.48 -57.75
CA TYR A 240 22.77 -32.81 -58.27
C TYR A 240 21.59 -32.77 -59.25
N GLN A 241 20.52 -32.08 -58.88
CA GLN A 241 19.34 -31.92 -59.72
C GLN A 241 19.64 -31.08 -60.97
N LEU A 242 20.52 -30.07 -60.89
CA LEU A 242 21.03 -29.38 -62.09
C LEU A 242 21.79 -30.33 -63.00
N ALA A 243 22.72 -31.13 -62.46
CA ALA A 243 23.47 -32.09 -63.24
C ALA A 243 22.53 -33.04 -64.01
N GLY A 244 21.50 -33.55 -63.34
CA GLY A 244 20.48 -34.39 -63.97
C GLY A 244 19.71 -33.67 -65.07
N ALA A 245 19.32 -32.41 -64.84
CA ALA A 245 18.62 -31.59 -65.82
C ALA A 245 19.47 -31.30 -67.08
N TYR A 246 20.77 -31.03 -66.90
CA TYR A 246 21.70 -30.82 -68.02
C TYR A 246 22.03 -32.13 -68.75
N ALA A 247 22.05 -33.27 -68.04
CA ALA A 247 22.19 -34.59 -68.64
C ALA A 247 21.04 -34.89 -69.60
N GLN A 248 19.79 -34.70 -69.17
CA GLN A 248 18.57 -34.90 -69.97
C GLN A 248 18.42 -33.91 -71.15
N LEU A 249 19.24 -32.85 -71.18
CA LEU A 249 19.33 -31.88 -72.29
C LEU A 249 20.51 -32.16 -73.24
N ASP A 250 21.16 -33.32 -73.14
CA ASP A 250 22.36 -33.70 -73.90
C ASP A 250 23.56 -32.76 -73.68
N LYS A 251 23.59 -32.00 -72.58
CA LYS A 251 24.68 -31.08 -72.23
C LYS A 251 25.64 -31.73 -71.26
N SER A 252 26.36 -32.74 -71.75
CA SER A 252 27.22 -33.59 -70.91
C SER A 252 28.31 -32.84 -70.16
N ALA A 253 28.93 -31.83 -70.76
CA ALA A 253 30.00 -31.05 -70.12
C ALA A 253 29.49 -30.29 -68.88
N ASP A 254 28.40 -29.52 -69.04
CA ASP A 254 27.75 -28.79 -67.95
C ASP A 254 27.28 -29.75 -66.85
N ALA A 255 26.69 -30.89 -67.23
CA ALA A 255 26.20 -31.89 -66.29
C ALA A 255 27.33 -32.43 -65.38
N ILE A 256 28.50 -32.73 -65.94
CA ILE A 256 29.65 -33.25 -65.20
C ILE A 256 30.24 -32.19 -64.25
N GLU A 257 30.30 -30.92 -64.67
CA GLU A 257 30.76 -29.83 -63.80
C GLU A 257 29.87 -29.67 -62.57
N TYR A 258 28.53 -29.63 -62.74
CA TYR A 258 27.61 -29.53 -61.61
C TYR A 258 27.62 -30.79 -60.74
N LEU A 259 27.77 -31.97 -61.35
CA LEU A 259 27.85 -33.24 -60.63
C LEU A 259 29.11 -33.30 -59.75
N LYS A 260 30.24 -32.78 -60.24
CA LYS A 260 31.48 -32.69 -59.47
C LYS A 260 31.31 -31.86 -58.21
N VAL A 261 30.62 -30.72 -58.31
CA VAL A 261 30.31 -29.85 -57.15
C VAL A 261 29.36 -30.55 -56.18
N ALA A 262 28.34 -31.25 -56.68
CA ALA A 262 27.41 -32.00 -55.83
C ALA A 262 28.10 -33.13 -55.02
N LEU A 263 29.12 -33.76 -55.60
CA LEU A 263 29.86 -34.87 -55.01
C LEU A 263 31.03 -34.44 -54.10
N GLU A 264 31.39 -33.16 -54.10
CA GLU A 264 32.51 -32.65 -53.31
C GLU A 264 32.25 -32.86 -51.80
N GLY A 265 33.10 -33.66 -51.14
CA GLY A 265 33.00 -33.95 -49.70
C GLY A 265 31.85 -34.88 -49.29
N THR A 266 31.26 -35.64 -50.22
CA THR A 266 30.20 -36.62 -49.92
C THR A 266 30.67 -38.03 -50.31
N GLU A 267 31.24 -38.77 -49.35
CA GLU A 267 31.67 -40.16 -49.56
C GLU A 267 30.43 -41.09 -49.66
N GLY A 268 30.38 -41.95 -50.69
CA GLY A 268 29.31 -42.94 -50.90
C GLY A 268 28.19 -42.54 -51.86
N TYR A 269 28.13 -41.28 -52.33
CA TYR A 269 27.14 -40.87 -53.35
C TYR A 269 27.50 -41.36 -54.77
N LYS A 270 28.78 -41.62 -55.05
CA LYS A 270 29.28 -42.06 -56.36
C LYS A 270 28.59 -43.34 -56.88
N ASP A 271 28.35 -44.30 -55.99
CA ASP A 271 27.64 -45.55 -56.33
C ASP A 271 26.17 -45.33 -56.70
N GLN A 272 25.51 -44.36 -56.05
CA GLN A 272 24.13 -44.00 -56.36
C GLN A 272 24.06 -43.34 -57.74
N VAL A 273 24.95 -42.39 -58.01
CA VAL A 273 25.07 -41.69 -59.31
C VAL A 273 25.30 -42.68 -60.45
N LYS A 274 26.15 -43.69 -60.23
CA LYS A 274 26.45 -44.73 -61.23
C LYS A 274 25.21 -45.52 -61.65
N ASN A 275 24.30 -45.77 -60.71
CA ASN A 275 23.12 -46.59 -60.91
C ASN A 275 21.87 -45.77 -61.27
N ASP A 276 21.90 -44.46 -61.08
CA ASP A 276 20.79 -43.56 -61.40
C ASP A 276 20.46 -43.58 -62.91
N PRO A 277 19.18 -43.78 -63.30
CA PRO A 277 18.72 -43.69 -64.68
C PRO A 277 18.96 -42.33 -65.34
N VAL A 278 18.93 -41.23 -64.56
CA VAL A 278 19.04 -39.86 -65.09
C VAL A 278 20.38 -39.62 -65.79
N PHE A 279 21.44 -40.29 -65.33
CA PHE A 279 22.77 -40.19 -65.92
C PHE A 279 23.11 -41.32 -66.89
N SER A 280 22.13 -42.10 -67.34
CA SER A 280 22.36 -43.24 -68.25
C SER A 280 23.10 -42.83 -69.54
N GLU A 281 22.77 -41.67 -70.10
CA GLU A 281 23.40 -41.12 -71.30
C GLU A 281 24.85 -40.64 -71.07
N LEU A 282 25.22 -40.34 -69.82
CA LEU A 282 26.58 -39.89 -69.47
C LEU A 282 27.53 -41.05 -69.17
N ARG A 283 27.03 -42.29 -69.03
CA ARG A 283 27.85 -43.46 -68.66
C ARG A 283 28.97 -43.78 -69.64
N ASP A 284 28.79 -43.43 -70.91
CA ASP A 284 29.78 -43.65 -71.97
C ASP A 284 30.85 -42.53 -72.03
N ASN A 285 30.66 -41.43 -71.29
CA ASN A 285 31.61 -40.31 -71.29
C ASN A 285 32.83 -40.63 -70.40
N PRO A 286 34.08 -40.49 -70.93
CA PRO A 286 35.29 -40.77 -70.15
C PRO A 286 35.44 -39.88 -68.91
N GLU A 287 35.00 -38.62 -68.95
CA GLU A 287 35.09 -37.71 -67.80
C GLU A 287 34.14 -38.12 -66.66
N PHE A 288 32.96 -38.63 -67.01
CA PHE A 288 31.99 -39.16 -66.05
C PHE A 288 32.49 -40.46 -65.40
N GLN A 289 33.12 -41.34 -66.18
CA GLN A 289 33.75 -42.55 -65.66
C GLN A 289 34.89 -42.23 -64.69
N GLN A 290 35.70 -41.21 -64.99
CA GLN A 290 36.77 -40.75 -64.11
C GLN A 290 36.24 -40.14 -62.80
N LEU A 291 35.12 -39.40 -62.85
CA LEU A 291 34.51 -38.80 -61.66
C LEU A 291 33.95 -39.85 -60.68
N ILE A 292 33.44 -40.97 -61.21
CA ILE A 292 32.80 -42.04 -60.43
C ILE A 292 33.79 -43.15 -60.04
N ALA A 293 34.95 -43.22 -60.69
CA ALA A 293 36.01 -44.10 -60.23
C ALA A 293 36.37 -43.76 -58.77
N ASP A 294 36.32 -44.77 -57.91
CA ASP A 294 36.78 -44.64 -56.53
C ASP A 294 38.30 -44.40 -56.54
N ASP A 295 38.79 -43.51 -55.66
CA ASP A 295 40.22 -43.29 -55.41
C ASP A 295 40.90 -44.49 -54.72
N MET A 296 40.34 -45.70 -54.86
CA MET A 296 40.80 -46.98 -54.32
C MET A 296 41.98 -47.56 -55.12
N ASP A 297 42.94 -46.73 -55.53
CA ASP A 297 44.22 -47.23 -56.09
C ASP A 297 45.47 -46.61 -55.44
N ASP A 298 45.33 -45.64 -54.52
CA ASP A 298 46.51 -44.93 -53.96
C ASP A 298 46.95 -45.36 -52.54
N THR A 299 46.52 -46.54 -52.05
CA THR A 299 46.97 -47.09 -50.75
C THR A 299 47.80 -48.36 -50.82
N SER A 300 48.17 -48.83 -52.02
CA SER A 300 48.90 -50.10 -52.18
C SER A 300 50.42 -49.99 -52.41
N GLU A 301 51.07 -48.84 -52.20
CA GLU A 301 52.53 -48.73 -52.32
C GLU A 301 53.19 -47.84 -51.26
N LYS A 302 53.27 -48.33 -50.02
CA LYS A 302 54.36 -47.95 -49.10
C LYS A 302 54.61 -49.07 -48.10
N LYS A 303 55.38 -50.06 -48.54
CA LYS A 303 56.02 -51.04 -47.66
C LYS A 303 57.39 -50.48 -47.26
N PRO A 304 57.60 -49.98 -46.03
CA PRO A 304 58.93 -49.60 -45.61
C PRO A 304 59.77 -50.86 -45.36
N SER A 305 60.99 -50.82 -45.88
CA SER A 305 62.06 -51.82 -45.72
C SER A 305 62.60 -51.86 -44.30
#